data_AF-A0A7V9VCV2-F1
#
_entry.id   AF-A0A7V9VCV2-F1
#
_cell.length_a   1.000
_cell.length_b   1.000
_cell.length_c   1.000
_cell.angle_alpha   90.00
_cell.angle_beta   90.00
_cell.angle_gamma   90.00
#
_symmetry.space_group_name_H-M   'P 1'
#
loop_
_entity.id
_entity.type
_entity.pdbx_description
1 polymer ?
#
loop_
_entity_poly.entity_id
_entity_poly.type
_entity_poly.pdbx_seq_one_letter_code
_entity_poly.pdbx_strand_id
1 'polypeptide(L)'
;MIQLPEGYQIEKVVDRLTYPTSIVWDDQDRLYVVEAGGQFLEEPPPSRILRVEDGQATETVNLSAKGIADSVVGATWHNGAFYFTHRDPDDRTGAVSRVTLDGEVEELFSGVIDAQSEHSLDEIRMGPDGRMYVASGGAGNSAVMGIDNAPFIERSPDLRATVCRDIVLTGRNHMTPDFRTEDPDDTVLTGAFVPFGTETTPGQVIKATHPCGSSILAFDLDDPEGTLEMYAWGFRHVIGFAWNEDGDLFASANSYDVRGSRPVKDEAEATYRVKEGAWYGWPDFSAALEPLTDAKFDVPDSLQVPVYVGDELQENGLGFLIDHEASGLEPPDSSLVLGLHAYQSSPTKLDIAPKSWGELAGHVFIAEWGDLAPETNPLQDELPGYRVVCIDPATGRVEPFVFNAQPGPASRQDALGEGIERPFDVKFGPDGAMYVVDYGVARVNQARTEQGQVPYEFPPQTGTVWRITPSDDGNDLSVEGTPAAMASTAT
;
A
#
# COMPACT_ATOMS: atom_id res chain seq x y z
N MET A 1 -7.51 16.15 20.31
CA MET A 1 -7.13 14.76 19.99
C MET A 1 -6.13 14.78 18.85
N ILE A 2 -6.58 15.15 17.65
CA ILE A 2 -5.74 15.33 16.47
C ILE A 2 -4.85 16.57 16.64
N GLN A 3 -3.62 16.50 16.14
CA GLN A 3 -2.64 17.57 16.07
C GLN A 3 -2.29 17.83 14.60
N LEU A 4 -2.07 19.11 14.29
CA LEU A 4 -1.64 19.64 13.01
C LEU A 4 -0.55 20.69 13.26
N PRO A 5 0.29 21.01 12.27
CA PRO A 5 1.10 22.22 12.29
C PRO A 5 0.23 23.48 12.44
N GLU A 6 0.84 24.54 12.97
CA GLU A 6 0.21 25.86 13.03
C GLU A 6 -0.20 26.33 11.64
N GLY A 7 -1.35 27.02 11.54
CA GLY A 7 -1.89 27.50 10.26
C GLY A 7 -2.74 26.49 9.49
N TYR A 8 -3.11 25.35 10.09
CA TYR A 8 -4.03 24.37 9.51
C TYR A 8 -5.16 23.99 10.47
N GLN A 9 -6.32 23.67 9.92
CA GLN A 9 -7.48 23.16 10.65
C GLN A 9 -8.00 21.88 10.01
N ILE A 10 -8.59 21.00 10.84
CA ILE A 10 -9.22 19.75 10.41
C ILE A 10 -10.68 19.72 10.84
N GLU A 11 -11.54 19.26 9.94
CA GLU A 11 -12.95 18.97 10.21
C GLU A 11 -13.32 17.58 9.73
N LYS A 12 -14.32 17.00 10.38
CA LYS A 12 -14.92 15.74 9.96
C LYS A 12 -15.93 16.02 8.84
N VAL A 13 -15.75 15.36 7.70
CA VAL A 13 -16.66 15.47 6.54
C VAL A 13 -17.82 14.49 6.71
N VAL A 14 -17.52 13.22 6.93
CA VAL A 14 -18.52 12.15 7.10
C VAL A 14 -17.90 11.01 7.91
N ASP A 15 -18.72 10.29 8.67
CA ASP A 15 -18.29 9.13 9.46
C ASP A 15 -19.22 7.92 9.32
N ARG A 16 -18.90 6.87 10.06
CA ARG A 16 -19.62 5.57 10.05
C ARG A 16 -19.56 4.88 8.71
N LEU A 17 -18.47 5.10 7.97
CA LEU A 17 -18.14 4.37 6.77
C LEU A 17 -17.59 2.98 7.13
N THR A 18 -17.79 2.03 6.23
CA THR A 18 -17.35 0.64 6.35
C THR A 18 -16.17 0.43 5.40
N TYR A 19 -14.98 0.39 5.97
CA TYR A 19 -13.72 0.09 5.26
C TYR A 19 -13.49 1.02 4.04
N PRO A 20 -13.55 2.35 4.20
CA PRO A 20 -13.34 3.24 3.08
C PRO A 20 -11.87 3.24 2.63
N THR A 21 -11.64 3.21 1.32
CA THR A 21 -10.29 3.06 0.72
C THR A 21 -9.94 4.12 -0.31
N SER A 22 -10.93 4.77 -0.93
CA SER A 22 -10.70 5.78 -1.95
C SER A 22 -11.66 6.96 -1.84
N ILE A 23 -11.16 8.13 -2.21
CA ILE A 23 -11.97 9.34 -2.41
C ILE A 23 -11.83 9.86 -3.84
N VAL A 24 -12.96 10.27 -4.43
CA VAL A 24 -13.04 10.61 -5.86
C VAL A 24 -13.97 11.81 -6.05
N TRP A 25 -13.63 12.69 -6.99
CA TRP A 25 -14.51 13.74 -7.49
C TRP A 25 -14.87 13.46 -8.94
N ASP A 26 -16.10 13.76 -9.31
CA ASP A 26 -16.52 13.72 -10.71
C ASP A 26 -16.35 15.07 -11.42
N ASP A 27 -16.77 15.14 -12.68
CA ASP A 27 -16.68 16.34 -13.52
C ASP A 27 -17.53 17.53 -13.02
N GLN A 28 -18.34 17.33 -11.97
CA GLN A 28 -19.19 18.34 -11.32
C GLN A 28 -18.70 18.67 -9.90
N ASP A 29 -17.48 18.28 -9.56
CA ASP A 29 -16.88 18.42 -8.23
C ASP A 29 -17.69 17.73 -7.11
N ARG A 30 -18.50 16.72 -7.45
CA ARG A 30 -19.26 15.95 -6.45
C ARG A 30 -18.34 14.92 -5.83
N LEU A 31 -18.33 14.87 -4.49
CA LEU A 31 -17.50 13.98 -3.70
C LEU A 31 -18.09 12.57 -3.60
N TYR A 32 -17.25 11.57 -3.82
CA TYR A 32 -17.56 10.17 -3.65
C TYR A 32 -16.51 9.46 -2.78
N VAL A 33 -16.95 8.48 -2.01
CA VAL A 33 -16.11 7.58 -1.22
C VAL A 33 -16.40 6.15 -1.61
N VAL A 34 -15.36 5.33 -1.73
CA VAL A 34 -15.46 3.89 -1.96
C VAL A 34 -15.34 3.16 -0.64
N GLU A 35 -16.31 2.30 -0.36
CA GLU A 35 -16.24 1.29 0.68
C GLU A 35 -15.86 -0.05 0.06
N ALA A 36 -14.82 -0.68 0.59
CA ALA A 36 -14.09 -1.76 -0.08
C ALA A 36 -14.73 -3.16 0.03
N GLY A 37 -15.75 -3.34 0.87
CA GLY A 37 -16.27 -4.65 1.24
C GLY A 37 -15.39 -5.44 2.23
N GLY A 38 -14.13 -5.04 2.42
CA GLY A 38 -13.24 -5.50 3.48
C GLY A 38 -12.48 -6.77 3.12
N GLN A 39 -11.17 -6.73 3.34
CA GLN A 39 -10.28 -7.86 3.05
C GLN A 39 -10.26 -8.83 4.24
N PHE A 40 -10.09 -10.13 3.96
CA PHE A 40 -9.94 -11.20 4.96
C PHE A 40 -11.20 -11.61 5.75
N LEU A 41 -12.38 -11.17 5.32
CA LEU A 41 -13.64 -11.51 5.97
C LEU A 41 -14.24 -12.77 5.32
N GLU A 42 -14.75 -13.69 6.14
CA GLU A 42 -15.52 -14.84 5.64
C GLU A 42 -16.83 -14.38 4.98
N GLU A 43 -17.46 -13.35 5.54
CA GLU A 43 -18.66 -12.70 5.03
C GLU A 43 -18.41 -11.20 4.88
N PRO A 44 -17.82 -10.75 3.75
CA PRO A 44 -17.53 -9.34 3.53
C PRO A 44 -18.83 -8.52 3.37
N PRO A 45 -18.96 -7.33 3.98
CA PRO A 45 -20.03 -6.40 3.62
C PRO A 45 -19.94 -5.98 2.14
N PRO A 46 -21.02 -5.36 1.60
CA PRO A 46 -21.00 -4.91 0.21
C PRO A 46 -19.94 -3.85 -0.06
N SER A 47 -19.25 -3.99 -1.19
CA SER A 47 -18.46 -2.92 -1.80
C SER A 47 -19.38 -1.89 -2.44
N ARG A 48 -19.16 -0.61 -2.19
CA ARG A 48 -20.09 0.48 -2.57
C ARG A 48 -19.36 1.75 -2.95
N ILE A 49 -19.95 2.50 -3.88
CA ILE A 49 -19.59 3.90 -4.14
C ILE A 49 -20.70 4.78 -3.53
N LEU A 50 -20.30 5.64 -2.60
CA LEU A 50 -21.21 6.52 -1.86
C LEU A 50 -20.95 7.98 -2.26
N ARG A 51 -22.01 8.73 -2.56
CA ARG A 51 -21.92 10.18 -2.70
C ARG A 51 -21.93 10.82 -1.33
N VAL A 52 -21.03 11.77 -1.09
CA VAL A 52 -20.94 12.53 0.16
C VAL A 52 -21.46 13.95 -0.06
N GLU A 53 -22.49 14.34 0.68
CA GLU A 53 -23.12 15.66 0.61
C GLU A 53 -23.70 16.00 2.00
N ASP A 54 -23.49 17.22 2.49
CA ASP A 54 -24.03 17.72 3.77
C ASP A 54 -23.77 16.80 4.98
N GLY A 55 -22.58 16.20 5.02
CA GLY A 55 -22.16 15.29 6.10
C GLY A 55 -22.80 13.91 6.05
N GLN A 56 -23.44 13.54 4.94
CA GLN A 56 -24.09 12.26 4.74
C GLN A 56 -23.48 11.52 3.55
N ALA A 57 -23.29 10.21 3.70
CA ALA A 57 -22.91 9.31 2.62
C ALA A 57 -24.14 8.52 2.14
N THR A 58 -24.46 8.62 0.85
CA THR A 58 -25.61 7.94 0.23
C THR A 58 -25.12 6.99 -0.87
N GLU A 59 -25.55 5.73 -0.80
CA GLU A 59 -25.23 4.72 -1.81
C GLU A 59 -25.66 5.17 -3.20
N THR A 60 -24.68 5.26 -4.11
CA THR A 60 -24.88 5.63 -5.52
C THR A 60 -24.76 4.39 -6.40
N VAL A 61 -23.74 3.56 -6.16
CA VAL A 61 -23.55 2.29 -6.86
C VAL A 61 -23.22 1.20 -5.84
N ASN A 62 -23.97 0.10 -5.91
CA ASN A 62 -23.69 -1.11 -5.14
C ASN A 62 -22.87 -2.07 -6.00
N LEU A 63 -21.54 -2.08 -5.81
CA LEU A 63 -20.62 -2.85 -6.66
C LEU A 63 -20.82 -4.35 -6.48
N SER A 64 -21.03 -4.80 -5.24
CA SER A 64 -21.29 -6.22 -4.98
C SER A 64 -22.58 -6.71 -5.63
N ALA A 65 -23.65 -5.91 -5.64
CA ALA A 65 -24.88 -6.24 -6.36
C ALA A 65 -24.70 -6.28 -7.89
N LYS A 66 -23.59 -5.75 -8.41
CA LYS A 66 -23.18 -5.81 -9.82
C LYS A 66 -22.19 -6.94 -10.11
N GLY A 67 -21.89 -7.80 -9.13
CA GLY A 67 -20.99 -8.93 -9.29
C GLY A 67 -19.51 -8.60 -9.08
N ILE A 68 -19.18 -7.40 -8.60
CA ILE A 68 -17.80 -7.05 -8.23
C ILE A 68 -17.44 -7.72 -6.91
N ALA A 69 -16.34 -8.47 -6.92
CA ALA A 69 -15.82 -9.10 -5.71
C ALA A 69 -15.03 -8.10 -4.86
N ASP A 70 -15.06 -8.35 -3.55
CA ASP A 70 -14.19 -7.69 -2.59
C ASP A 70 -12.71 -8.09 -2.79
N SER A 71 -11.75 -7.24 -2.44
CA SER A 71 -11.91 -5.86 -1.97
C SER A 71 -11.74 -4.84 -3.10
N VAL A 72 -12.51 -3.75 -3.08
CA VAL A 72 -12.33 -2.61 -4.00
C VAL A 72 -11.43 -1.56 -3.36
N VAL A 73 -10.21 -1.35 -3.88
CA VAL A 73 -9.17 -0.58 -3.18
C VAL A 73 -8.92 0.78 -3.83
N GLY A 74 -8.51 0.79 -5.09
CA GLY A 74 -8.28 1.98 -5.91
C GLY A 74 -9.54 2.45 -6.60
N ALA A 75 -9.73 3.76 -6.71
CA ALA A 75 -10.72 4.32 -7.60
C ALA A 75 -10.34 5.71 -8.12
N THR A 76 -10.66 5.96 -9.38
CA THR A 76 -10.58 7.29 -10.02
C THR A 76 -11.80 7.54 -10.89
N TRP A 77 -12.14 8.80 -11.10
CA TRP A 77 -13.16 9.20 -12.07
C TRP A 77 -12.50 9.61 -13.37
N HIS A 78 -13.09 9.19 -14.49
CA HIS A 78 -12.69 9.66 -15.81
C HIS A 78 -13.84 9.52 -16.81
N ASN A 79 -14.09 10.54 -17.62
CA ASN A 79 -15.05 10.51 -18.73
C ASN A 79 -16.43 9.89 -18.39
N GLY A 80 -17.03 10.27 -17.26
CA GLY A 80 -18.38 9.83 -16.89
C GLY A 80 -18.48 8.51 -16.12
N ALA A 81 -17.35 7.88 -15.76
CA ALA A 81 -17.32 6.62 -15.04
C ALA A 81 -16.29 6.60 -13.92
N PHE A 82 -16.54 5.76 -12.91
CA PHE A 82 -15.55 5.34 -11.93
C PHE A 82 -14.76 4.17 -12.51
N TYR A 83 -13.44 4.23 -12.43
CA TYR A 83 -12.52 3.13 -12.70
C TYR A 83 -11.99 2.66 -11.36
N PHE A 84 -11.95 1.35 -11.13
CA PHE A 84 -11.59 0.81 -9.82
C PHE A 84 -10.89 -0.54 -9.93
N THR A 85 -10.02 -0.80 -8.96
CA THR A 85 -9.33 -2.09 -8.80
C THR A 85 -10.12 -3.00 -7.89
N HIS A 86 -10.14 -4.28 -8.22
CA HIS A 86 -10.84 -5.31 -7.45
C HIS A 86 -10.21 -6.69 -7.74
N ARG A 87 -10.90 -7.76 -7.34
CA ARG A 87 -10.59 -9.13 -7.73
C ARG A 87 -11.63 -9.67 -8.70
N ASP A 88 -11.20 -10.55 -9.59
CA ASP A 88 -12.08 -11.37 -10.40
C ASP A 88 -12.97 -12.23 -9.47
N PRO A 89 -14.30 -12.28 -9.68
CA PRO A 89 -15.22 -13.00 -8.81
C PRO A 89 -15.08 -14.53 -8.87
N ASP A 90 -14.56 -15.07 -9.97
CA ASP A 90 -14.46 -16.51 -10.21
C ASP A 90 -13.12 -17.06 -9.72
N ASP A 91 -12.00 -16.40 -10.04
CA ASP A 91 -10.66 -16.90 -9.72
C ASP A 91 -9.85 -16.05 -8.74
N ARG A 92 -10.38 -14.89 -8.32
CA ARG A 92 -9.75 -13.96 -7.37
C ARG A 92 -8.43 -13.34 -7.84
N THR A 93 -8.06 -13.47 -9.11
CA THR A 93 -6.96 -12.70 -9.68
C THR A 93 -7.29 -11.21 -9.67
N GLY A 94 -6.28 -10.35 -9.74
CA GLY A 94 -6.48 -8.90 -9.74
C GLY A 94 -7.12 -8.45 -11.05
N ALA A 95 -8.10 -7.56 -10.94
CA ALA A 95 -8.87 -7.05 -12.06
C ALA A 95 -9.13 -5.55 -11.93
N VAL A 96 -9.40 -4.91 -13.08
CA VAL A 96 -9.84 -3.52 -13.17
C VAL A 96 -11.12 -3.47 -13.95
N SER A 97 -12.11 -2.76 -13.39
CA SER A 97 -13.38 -2.49 -14.04
C SER A 97 -13.70 -1.01 -14.03
N ARG A 98 -14.67 -0.62 -14.86
CA ARG A 98 -15.35 0.67 -14.75
C ARG A 98 -16.83 0.51 -14.48
N VAL A 99 -17.41 1.52 -13.83
CA VAL A 99 -18.85 1.64 -13.62
C VAL A 99 -19.34 3.07 -13.82
N THR A 100 -20.42 3.23 -14.57
CA THR A 100 -21.11 4.50 -14.75
C THR A 100 -22.08 4.78 -13.59
N LEU A 101 -22.59 6.01 -13.48
CA LEU A 101 -23.56 6.38 -12.43
C LEU A 101 -24.90 5.64 -12.51
N ASP A 102 -25.32 5.20 -13.69
CA ASP A 102 -26.49 4.33 -13.88
C ASP A 102 -26.18 2.84 -13.65
N GLY A 103 -24.92 2.52 -13.35
CA GLY A 103 -24.47 1.21 -12.92
C GLY A 103 -24.20 0.23 -14.06
N GLU A 104 -23.86 0.71 -15.26
CA GLU A 104 -23.31 -0.12 -16.32
C GLU A 104 -21.85 -0.45 -15.96
N VAL A 105 -21.52 -1.74 -15.95
CA VAL A 105 -20.19 -2.25 -15.56
C VAL A 105 -19.50 -2.85 -16.77
N GLU A 106 -18.21 -2.61 -16.89
CA GLU A 106 -17.33 -3.22 -17.88
C GLU A 106 -16.00 -3.58 -17.22
N GLU A 107 -15.61 -4.85 -17.34
CA GLU A 107 -14.27 -5.30 -16.97
C GLU A 107 -13.29 -4.92 -18.09
N LEU A 108 -12.15 -4.32 -17.70
CA LEU A 108 -11.13 -3.85 -18.62
C LEU A 108 -10.02 -4.87 -18.80
N PHE A 109 -9.58 -5.48 -17.70
CA PHE A 109 -8.68 -6.63 -17.70
C PHE A 109 -8.74 -7.35 -16.34
N SER A 110 -8.28 -8.60 -16.32
CA SER A 110 -8.10 -9.44 -15.14
C SER A 110 -6.82 -10.28 -15.26
N GLY A 111 -6.60 -11.23 -14.34
CA GLY A 111 -5.51 -12.21 -14.46
C GLY A 111 -4.20 -11.85 -13.74
N VAL A 112 -4.18 -10.82 -12.88
CA VAL A 112 -3.01 -10.56 -12.02
C VAL A 112 -2.98 -11.58 -10.87
N ILE A 113 -2.23 -12.67 -11.06
CA ILE A 113 -2.18 -13.83 -10.14
C ILE A 113 -1.79 -13.43 -8.71
N ASP A 114 -0.84 -12.50 -8.55
CA ASP A 114 -0.34 -12.10 -7.24
C ASP A 114 -1.44 -11.59 -6.31
N ALA A 115 -2.47 -10.96 -6.88
CA ALA A 115 -3.60 -10.45 -6.13
C ALA A 115 -4.54 -11.57 -5.61
N GLN A 116 -4.27 -12.86 -5.83
CA GLN A 116 -4.91 -13.96 -5.10
C GLN A 116 -4.41 -14.07 -3.65
N SER A 117 -3.26 -13.47 -3.33
CA SER A 117 -2.66 -13.41 -1.99
C SER A 117 -3.35 -12.41 -1.06
N GLU A 118 -2.70 -12.05 0.05
CA GLU A 118 -3.08 -10.96 0.95
C GLU A 118 -2.86 -9.55 0.36
N HIS A 119 -2.14 -9.41 -0.75
CA HIS A 119 -2.01 -8.12 -1.43
C HIS A 119 -3.02 -8.02 -2.57
N SER A 120 -3.47 -6.81 -2.90
CA SER A 120 -4.47 -6.53 -3.94
C SER A 120 -3.85 -5.81 -5.13
N LEU A 121 -4.70 -5.49 -6.13
CA LEU A 121 -4.47 -4.30 -6.94
C LEU A 121 -4.95 -3.09 -6.14
N ASP A 122 -4.15 -2.05 -6.08
CA ASP A 122 -4.36 -0.92 -5.18
C ASP A 122 -4.69 0.34 -5.97
N GLU A 123 -3.89 1.40 -5.88
CA GLU A 123 -4.18 2.67 -6.55
C GLU A 123 -4.35 2.53 -8.07
N ILE A 124 -5.31 3.29 -8.61
CA ILE A 124 -5.54 3.45 -10.05
C ILE A 124 -5.73 4.93 -10.37
N ARG A 125 -4.93 5.48 -11.29
CA ARG A 125 -5.01 6.89 -11.68
C ARG A 125 -4.65 7.08 -13.14
N MET A 126 -5.25 8.10 -13.75
CA MET A 126 -4.82 8.60 -15.05
C MET A 126 -3.46 9.29 -14.91
N GLY A 127 -2.52 8.93 -15.76
CA GLY A 127 -1.25 9.61 -15.91
C GLY A 127 -1.36 10.88 -16.76
N PRO A 128 -0.35 11.77 -16.71
CA PRO A 128 -0.32 13.01 -17.50
C PRO A 128 -0.19 12.76 -19.02
N ASP A 129 0.18 11.55 -19.42
CA ASP A 129 0.25 11.07 -20.80
C ASP A 129 -1.10 10.57 -21.35
N GLY A 130 -2.15 10.55 -20.52
CA GLY A 130 -3.47 10.06 -20.90
C GLY A 130 -3.64 8.55 -20.81
N ARG A 131 -2.68 7.82 -20.25
CA ARG A 131 -2.79 6.38 -19.95
C ARG A 131 -3.31 6.17 -18.54
N MET A 132 -3.84 4.98 -18.25
CA MET A 132 -4.22 4.59 -16.90
C MET A 132 -3.12 3.74 -16.28
N TYR A 133 -2.82 4.00 -15.00
CA TYR A 133 -1.80 3.27 -14.25
C TYR A 133 -2.44 2.55 -13.06
N VAL A 134 -1.89 1.39 -12.69
CA VAL A 134 -2.42 0.53 -11.63
C VAL A 134 -1.28 0.00 -10.77
N ALA A 135 -1.40 0.15 -9.45
CA ALA A 135 -0.48 -0.41 -8.48
C ALA A 135 -0.84 -1.89 -8.19
N SER A 136 0.17 -2.74 -8.10
CA SER A 136 0.01 -4.16 -7.79
C SER A 136 1.05 -4.64 -6.77
N GLY A 137 0.57 -5.25 -5.69
CA GLY A 137 1.43 -5.99 -4.77
C GLY A 137 1.90 -7.34 -5.31
N GLY A 138 3.03 -7.82 -4.81
CA GLY A 138 3.52 -9.18 -5.06
C GLY A 138 2.90 -10.18 -4.10
N ALA A 139 2.76 -11.43 -4.52
CA ALA A 139 2.29 -12.47 -3.62
C ALA A 139 3.34 -12.83 -2.56
N GLY A 140 2.86 -12.94 -1.32
CA GLY A 140 3.64 -13.35 -0.15
C GLY A 140 4.68 -12.33 0.30
N ASN A 141 5.32 -12.64 1.42
CA ASN A 141 6.18 -11.68 2.11
C ASN A 141 7.47 -11.35 1.33
N SER A 142 8.13 -12.38 0.80
CA SER A 142 9.51 -12.29 0.26
C SER A 142 9.73 -13.25 -0.92
N ALA A 143 8.71 -13.38 -1.77
CA ALA A 143 8.64 -14.22 -2.97
C ALA A 143 8.71 -15.73 -2.75
N VAL A 144 8.77 -16.20 -1.49
CA VAL A 144 8.68 -17.61 -1.12
C VAL A 144 7.34 -17.84 -0.45
N MET A 145 6.50 -18.69 -1.05
CA MET A 145 5.22 -19.06 -0.44
C MET A 145 5.45 -19.85 0.85
N GLY A 146 4.66 -19.57 1.88
CA GLY A 146 4.85 -20.13 3.21
C GLY A 146 3.55 -20.28 3.99
N ILE A 147 3.67 -20.78 5.22
CA ILE A 147 2.53 -20.99 6.12
C ILE A 147 1.77 -19.69 6.44
N ASP A 148 2.46 -18.55 6.39
CA ASP A 148 1.88 -17.21 6.56
C ASP A 148 0.90 -16.85 5.43
N ASN A 149 0.88 -17.62 4.34
CA ASN A 149 -0.01 -17.49 3.20
C ASN A 149 -1.03 -18.65 3.09
N ALA A 150 -1.08 -19.56 4.07
CA ALA A 150 -1.85 -20.80 3.98
C ALA A 150 -3.33 -20.62 3.55
N PRO A 151 -4.11 -19.67 4.12
CA PRO A 151 -5.50 -19.48 3.70
C PRO A 151 -5.67 -19.06 2.23
N PHE A 152 -4.66 -18.41 1.64
CA PHE A 152 -4.68 -18.02 0.22
C PHE A 152 -4.26 -19.19 -0.67
N ILE A 153 -3.24 -19.95 -0.25
CA ILE A 153 -2.76 -21.14 -0.97
C ILE A 153 -3.83 -22.24 -1.00
N GLU A 154 -4.56 -22.46 0.10
CA GLU A 154 -5.66 -23.43 0.15
C GLU A 154 -6.78 -23.12 -0.85
N ARG A 155 -7.04 -21.82 -1.09
CA ARG A 155 -8.01 -21.35 -2.08
C ARG A 155 -7.46 -21.37 -3.49
N SER A 156 -6.18 -21.02 -3.66
CA SER A 156 -5.50 -20.90 -4.95
C SER A 156 -4.15 -21.64 -4.90
N PRO A 157 -4.12 -22.96 -5.15
CA PRO A 157 -2.89 -23.76 -4.99
C PRO A 157 -1.73 -23.35 -5.91
N ASP A 158 -2.03 -22.70 -7.04
CA ASP A 158 -1.03 -22.20 -7.99
C ASP A 158 -0.52 -20.78 -7.65
N LEU A 159 -0.96 -20.20 -6.52
CA LEU A 159 -0.54 -18.90 -6.02
C LEU A 159 0.99 -18.84 -5.88
N ARG A 160 1.57 -17.79 -6.42
CA ARG A 160 3.00 -17.49 -6.38
C ARG A 160 3.24 -16.03 -6.71
N ALA A 161 4.39 -15.51 -6.29
CA ALA A 161 4.88 -14.24 -6.81
C ALA A 161 5.18 -14.37 -8.30
N THR A 162 4.76 -13.41 -9.12
CA THR A 162 5.14 -13.36 -10.54
C THR A 162 6.26 -12.37 -10.81
N VAL A 163 6.85 -12.45 -12.00
CA VAL A 163 7.96 -11.58 -12.43
C VAL A 163 7.61 -10.92 -13.75
N CYS A 164 8.00 -9.66 -13.92
CA CYS A 164 7.70 -8.89 -15.13
C CYS A 164 8.73 -9.10 -16.25
N ARG A 165 9.86 -9.73 -15.95
CA ARG A 165 10.92 -10.11 -16.89
C ARG A 165 11.42 -11.49 -16.52
N ASP A 166 12.01 -12.19 -17.50
CA ASP A 166 12.69 -13.45 -17.23
C ASP A 166 13.81 -13.20 -16.20
N ILE A 167 13.86 -14.02 -15.15
CA ILE A 167 14.92 -14.00 -14.14
C ILE A 167 15.54 -15.38 -13.98
N VAL A 168 16.78 -15.42 -13.47
CA VAL A 168 17.52 -16.63 -13.15
C VAL A 168 17.62 -16.74 -11.63
N LEU A 169 17.31 -17.91 -11.07
CA LEU A 169 17.32 -18.13 -9.63
C LEU A 169 18.65 -18.71 -9.13
N THR A 170 18.98 -18.40 -7.88
CA THR A 170 20.06 -19.03 -7.13
C THR A 170 19.70 -20.43 -6.63
N GLY A 171 18.40 -20.79 -6.63
CA GLY A 171 17.90 -22.12 -6.26
C GLY A 171 17.81 -22.38 -4.75
N ARG A 172 17.60 -21.32 -3.95
CA ARG A 172 17.40 -21.41 -2.49
C ARG A 172 15.98 -21.89 -2.17
N ASN A 173 15.85 -23.04 -1.52
CA ASN A 173 14.58 -23.63 -1.10
C ASN A 173 14.46 -23.63 0.43
N HIS A 174 13.31 -23.18 0.94
CA HIS A 174 13.06 -22.98 2.37
C HIS A 174 12.20 -24.13 2.90
N MET A 175 12.64 -24.78 3.98
CA MET A 175 11.98 -25.94 4.56
C MET A 175 11.01 -25.51 5.66
N THR A 176 9.72 -25.68 5.43
CA THR A 176 8.67 -25.28 6.40
C THR A 176 7.69 -26.41 6.65
N PRO A 177 6.92 -26.37 7.76
CA PRO A 177 5.82 -27.31 7.98
C PRO A 177 4.85 -27.33 6.80
N ASP A 178 4.39 -28.52 6.40
CA ASP A 178 3.38 -28.68 5.36
C ASP A 178 1.97 -28.65 5.97
N PHE A 179 1.37 -27.46 5.99
CA PHE A 179 0.03 -27.23 6.53
C PHE A 179 -1.10 -27.96 5.76
N ARG A 180 -0.79 -28.60 4.62
CA ARG A 180 -1.76 -29.37 3.84
C ARG A 180 -1.93 -30.79 4.37
N THR A 181 -1.14 -31.20 5.37
CA THR A 181 -1.15 -32.55 5.93
C THR A 181 -1.58 -32.55 7.39
N GLU A 182 -2.09 -33.70 7.87
CA GLU A 182 -2.45 -33.87 9.28
C GLU A 182 -1.25 -34.11 10.20
N ASP A 183 -0.08 -34.47 9.64
CA ASP A 183 1.12 -34.76 10.41
C ASP A 183 1.85 -33.44 10.73
N PRO A 184 1.89 -33.00 12.01
CA PRO A 184 2.51 -31.74 12.37
C PRO A 184 4.03 -31.71 12.18
N ASP A 185 4.66 -32.88 11.99
CA ASP A 185 6.09 -33.01 11.73
C ASP A 185 6.41 -33.07 10.23
N ASP A 186 5.41 -33.10 9.34
CA ASP A 186 5.66 -33.10 7.89
C ASP A 186 6.16 -31.73 7.42
N THR A 187 7.11 -31.76 6.49
CA THR A 187 7.77 -30.55 5.99
C THR A 187 7.92 -30.59 4.49
N VAL A 188 7.96 -29.41 3.89
CA VAL A 188 8.12 -29.26 2.45
C VAL A 188 9.13 -28.16 2.13
N LEU A 189 9.84 -28.32 1.03
CA LEU A 189 10.74 -27.32 0.47
C LEU A 189 9.99 -26.44 -0.53
N THR A 190 10.13 -25.13 -0.40
CA THR A 190 9.56 -24.15 -1.34
C THR A 190 10.63 -23.18 -1.83
N GLY A 191 10.74 -23.04 -3.15
CA GLY A 191 11.61 -22.06 -3.81
C GLY A 191 10.92 -20.72 -4.06
N ALA A 192 11.69 -19.77 -4.61
CA ALA A 192 11.18 -18.45 -4.95
C ALA A 192 10.33 -18.45 -6.23
N PHE A 193 9.29 -17.61 -6.29
CA PHE A 193 8.42 -17.38 -7.45
C PHE A 193 7.72 -18.63 -8.02
N VAL A 194 7.57 -19.66 -7.20
CA VAL A 194 6.86 -20.90 -7.53
C VAL A 194 5.81 -21.21 -6.45
N PRO A 195 4.78 -22.02 -6.77
CA PRO A 195 3.76 -22.38 -5.79
C PRO A 195 4.32 -23.13 -4.58
N PHE A 196 3.61 -23.05 -3.45
CA PHE A 196 4.01 -23.71 -2.21
C PHE A 196 4.28 -25.22 -2.37
N GLY A 197 5.42 -25.66 -1.85
CA GLY A 197 5.90 -27.02 -1.97
C GLY A 197 6.55 -27.38 -3.32
N THR A 198 6.89 -26.36 -4.12
CA THR A 198 7.66 -26.52 -5.36
C THR A 198 9.09 -26.09 -5.13
N GLU A 199 10.05 -26.97 -5.40
CA GLU A 199 11.47 -26.66 -5.34
C GLU A 199 11.96 -25.95 -6.61
N THR A 200 13.02 -25.17 -6.45
CA THR A 200 13.75 -24.52 -7.54
C THR A 200 15.20 -24.99 -7.57
N THR A 201 15.88 -24.80 -8.69
CA THR A 201 17.28 -25.21 -8.88
C THR A 201 18.16 -24.04 -9.30
N PRO A 202 19.47 -24.05 -8.97
CA PRO A 202 20.40 -23.02 -9.44
C PRO A 202 20.39 -22.90 -10.96
N GLY A 203 20.30 -21.68 -11.47
CA GLY A 203 20.25 -21.41 -12.91
C GLY A 203 18.88 -21.64 -13.55
N GLN A 204 17.86 -22.00 -12.77
CA GLN A 204 16.48 -22.09 -13.26
C GLN A 204 15.98 -20.72 -13.71
N VAL A 205 15.40 -20.69 -14.91
CA VAL A 205 14.74 -19.48 -15.44
C VAL A 205 13.29 -19.46 -15.01
N ILE A 206 12.86 -18.40 -14.34
CA ILE A 206 11.44 -18.08 -14.15
C ILE A 206 11.03 -17.15 -15.28
N LYS A 207 9.98 -17.54 -16.01
CA LYS A 207 9.47 -16.77 -17.14
C LYS A 207 8.65 -15.58 -16.68
N ALA A 208 8.76 -14.48 -17.43
CA ALA A 208 7.89 -13.33 -17.27
C ALA A 208 6.41 -13.74 -17.37
N THR A 209 5.59 -13.19 -16.48
CA THR A 209 4.12 -13.28 -16.54
C THR A 209 3.57 -11.94 -17.00
N HIS A 210 2.51 -11.96 -17.79
CA HIS A 210 1.81 -10.76 -18.22
C HIS A 210 0.29 -10.94 -18.01
N PRO A 211 -0.37 -10.11 -17.19
CA PRO A 211 0.22 -9.09 -16.30
C PRO A 211 1.00 -9.70 -15.12
N CYS A 212 1.92 -8.92 -14.53
CA CYS A 212 2.73 -9.32 -13.38
C CYS A 212 2.36 -8.49 -12.14
N GLY A 213 2.47 -9.08 -10.95
CA GLY A 213 2.43 -8.35 -9.69
C GLY A 213 3.74 -7.63 -9.35
N SER A 214 3.84 -7.13 -8.12
CA SER A 214 5.03 -6.39 -7.64
C SER A 214 5.42 -5.22 -8.56
N SER A 215 4.42 -4.53 -9.10
CA SER A 215 4.60 -3.63 -10.24
C SER A 215 3.63 -2.45 -10.23
N ILE A 216 3.98 -1.44 -11.03
CA ILE A 216 3.03 -0.47 -11.56
C ILE A 216 2.79 -0.87 -13.01
N LEU A 217 1.54 -1.15 -13.35
CA LEU A 217 1.08 -1.46 -14.70
C LEU A 217 0.53 -0.20 -15.37
N ALA A 218 0.56 -0.13 -16.69
CA ALA A 218 -0.03 0.94 -17.48
C ALA A 218 -0.81 0.38 -18.68
N PHE A 219 -1.90 1.05 -19.09
CA PHE A 219 -2.71 0.67 -20.25
C PHE A 219 -3.44 1.87 -20.87
N ASP A 220 -3.82 1.73 -22.14
CA ASP A 220 -4.64 2.70 -22.87
C ASP A 220 -6.12 2.35 -22.74
N LEU A 221 -6.97 3.35 -22.52
CA LEU A 221 -8.41 3.13 -22.34
C LEU A 221 -9.15 2.60 -23.59
N ASP A 222 -8.58 2.80 -24.77
CA ASP A 222 -9.15 2.35 -26.04
C ASP A 222 -8.94 0.84 -26.28
N ASP A 223 -7.90 0.24 -25.68
CA ASP A 223 -7.58 -1.19 -25.74
C ASP A 223 -6.87 -1.64 -24.45
N PRO A 224 -7.60 -1.73 -23.31
CA PRO A 224 -6.98 -1.94 -22.01
C PRO A 224 -6.15 -3.23 -21.93
N GLU A 225 -6.72 -4.35 -22.37
CA GLU A 225 -6.04 -5.65 -22.34
C GLU A 225 -4.90 -5.71 -23.36
N GLY A 226 -5.09 -5.19 -24.57
CA GLY A 226 -4.08 -5.25 -25.64
C GLY A 226 -2.89 -4.33 -25.45
N THR A 227 -3.00 -3.32 -24.57
CA THR A 227 -1.95 -2.32 -24.28
C THR A 227 -1.45 -2.36 -22.84
N LEU A 228 -1.93 -3.31 -22.04
CA LEU A 228 -1.45 -3.52 -20.68
C LEU A 228 0.04 -3.83 -20.73
N GLU A 229 0.84 -3.11 -19.93
CA GLU A 229 2.27 -3.35 -19.83
C GLU A 229 2.80 -2.96 -18.46
N MET A 230 4.00 -3.43 -18.13
CA MET A 230 4.70 -3.03 -16.91
C MET A 230 5.37 -1.68 -17.13
N TYR A 231 5.07 -0.71 -16.26
CA TYR A 231 5.76 0.58 -16.20
C TYR A 231 6.99 0.53 -15.29
N ALA A 232 6.88 -0.03 -14.09
CA ALA A 232 8.00 -0.27 -13.16
C ALA A 232 7.71 -1.52 -12.29
N TRP A 233 8.73 -2.15 -11.73
CA TRP A 233 8.56 -3.44 -11.04
C TRP A 233 9.59 -3.70 -9.93
N GLY A 234 9.42 -4.77 -9.18
CA GLY A 234 10.30 -5.12 -8.05
C GLY A 234 9.98 -4.36 -6.78
N PHE A 235 8.71 -3.95 -6.60
CA PHE A 235 8.20 -3.49 -5.32
C PHE A 235 7.61 -4.69 -4.58
N ARG A 236 7.75 -4.79 -3.25
CA ARG A 236 7.00 -5.80 -2.50
C ARG A 236 5.50 -5.54 -2.61
N HIS A 237 5.09 -4.34 -2.21
CA HIS A 237 3.68 -3.93 -2.23
C HIS A 237 3.59 -2.42 -2.41
N VAL A 238 3.53 -1.97 -3.67
CA VAL A 238 3.22 -0.57 -3.98
C VAL A 238 1.72 -0.38 -3.82
N ILE A 239 1.30 0.55 -2.97
CA ILE A 239 -0.13 0.77 -2.67
C ILE A 239 -0.62 2.04 -3.35
N GLY A 240 0.19 3.10 -3.32
CA GLY A 240 -0.18 4.45 -3.72
C GLY A 240 0.83 5.09 -4.65
N PHE A 241 0.35 5.93 -5.56
CA PHE A 241 1.21 6.78 -6.36
C PHE A 241 0.51 8.07 -6.83
N ALA A 242 1.30 9.08 -7.14
CA ALA A 242 0.83 10.33 -7.74
C ALA A 242 1.93 11.00 -8.55
N TRP A 243 1.53 11.81 -9.53
CA TRP A 243 2.43 12.68 -10.28
C TRP A 243 2.44 14.08 -9.70
N ASN A 244 3.61 14.73 -9.71
CA ASN A 244 3.67 16.18 -9.58
C ASN A 244 3.33 16.88 -10.93
N GLU A 245 3.26 18.20 -10.91
CA GLU A 245 3.02 19.00 -12.12
C GLU A 245 4.12 18.88 -13.18
N ASP A 246 5.34 18.47 -12.79
CA ASP A 246 6.49 18.28 -13.69
C ASP A 246 6.47 16.90 -14.38
N GLY A 247 5.56 16.01 -13.98
CA GLY A 247 5.43 14.65 -14.51
C GLY A 247 6.29 13.61 -13.81
N ASP A 248 6.94 13.93 -12.68
CA ASP A 248 7.61 12.95 -11.84
C ASP A 248 6.57 12.11 -11.09
N LEU A 249 6.72 10.78 -11.15
CA LEU A 249 5.88 9.84 -10.41
C LEU A 249 6.52 9.51 -9.06
N PHE A 250 5.75 9.58 -7.98
CA PHE A 250 6.14 9.08 -6.67
C PHE A 250 5.23 7.94 -6.24
N ALA A 251 5.79 6.94 -5.59
CA ALA A 251 5.02 5.79 -5.11
C ALA A 251 5.46 5.35 -3.72
N SER A 252 4.50 5.05 -2.86
CA SER A 252 4.68 4.48 -1.53
C SER A 252 4.59 2.96 -1.60
N ALA A 253 5.47 2.27 -0.88
CA ALA A 253 5.44 0.82 -0.82
C ALA A 253 5.64 0.31 0.61
N ASN A 254 5.02 -0.84 0.90
CA ASN A 254 5.23 -1.56 2.14
C ASN A 254 6.38 -2.56 1.99
N SER A 255 7.30 -2.55 2.93
CA SER A 255 8.48 -3.37 3.10
C SER A 255 8.13 -4.73 3.72
N TYR A 256 9.14 -5.51 4.09
CA TYR A 256 8.98 -6.88 4.54
C TYR A 256 8.46 -7.00 5.98
N ASP A 257 7.79 -8.13 6.22
CA ASP A 257 7.37 -8.58 7.53
C ASP A 257 8.39 -9.56 8.15
N VAL A 258 8.39 -9.65 9.47
CA VAL A 258 9.14 -10.67 10.24
C VAL A 258 8.25 -11.92 10.40
N ARG A 259 7.82 -12.50 9.26
CA ARG A 259 6.97 -13.72 9.20
C ARG A 259 7.25 -14.58 7.96
N GLY A 260 6.71 -15.79 7.97
CA GLY A 260 6.73 -16.71 6.84
C GLY A 260 8.01 -17.52 6.71
N SER A 261 8.22 -18.12 5.53
CA SER A 261 9.37 -19.02 5.26
C SER A 261 10.69 -18.29 5.05
N ARG A 262 10.65 -16.99 4.72
CA ARG A 262 11.84 -16.13 4.58
C ARG A 262 11.53 -14.76 5.20
N PRO A 263 11.44 -14.68 6.54
CA PRO A 263 11.15 -13.44 7.23
C PRO A 263 12.33 -12.48 7.13
N VAL A 264 12.05 -11.20 6.93
CA VAL A 264 13.08 -10.16 6.80
C VAL A 264 12.79 -9.08 7.82
N LYS A 265 13.78 -8.75 8.64
CA LYS A 265 13.71 -7.62 9.56
C LYS A 265 14.21 -6.38 8.83
N ASP A 266 13.35 -5.78 8.00
CA ASP A 266 13.68 -4.49 7.40
C ASP A 266 13.85 -3.41 8.48
N GLU A 267 14.39 -2.25 8.10
CA GLU A 267 14.66 -1.13 9.01
C GLU A 267 13.77 0.08 8.74
N ALA A 268 13.03 0.09 7.61
CA ALA A 268 12.19 1.21 7.20
C ALA A 268 11.09 0.78 6.22
N GLU A 269 10.09 1.65 6.04
CA GLU A 269 9.24 1.69 4.83
C GLU A 269 9.75 2.76 3.88
N ALA A 270 9.31 2.78 2.62
CA ALA A 270 9.81 3.76 1.64
C ALA A 270 8.73 4.36 0.75
N THR A 271 8.92 5.65 0.45
CA THR A 271 8.38 6.28 -0.75
C THR A 271 9.52 6.46 -1.76
N TYR A 272 9.24 6.18 -3.03
CA TYR A 272 10.20 6.22 -4.13
C TYR A 272 9.86 7.27 -5.18
N ARG A 273 10.90 7.74 -5.88
CA ARG A 273 10.81 8.27 -7.24
C ARG A 273 10.68 7.12 -8.20
N VAL A 274 9.59 7.08 -8.95
CA VAL A 274 9.33 6.02 -9.91
C VAL A 274 9.90 6.40 -11.26
N LYS A 275 10.75 5.53 -11.81
CA LYS A 275 11.29 5.64 -13.15
C LYS A 275 10.81 4.48 -14.00
N GLU A 276 10.37 4.79 -15.21
CA GLU A 276 9.96 3.79 -16.20
C GLU A 276 11.06 2.73 -16.42
N GLY A 277 10.64 1.47 -16.43
CA GLY A 277 11.45 0.27 -16.65
C GLY A 277 12.38 -0.11 -15.51
N ALA A 278 12.47 0.69 -14.43
CA ALA A 278 13.35 0.42 -13.30
C ALA A 278 12.86 -0.76 -12.46
N TRP A 279 13.82 -1.47 -11.87
CA TRP A 279 13.59 -2.54 -10.91
C TRP A 279 13.94 -2.04 -9.50
N TYR A 280 13.02 -2.21 -8.55
CA TYR A 280 13.12 -1.70 -7.18
C TYR A 280 13.60 -2.74 -6.17
N GLY A 281 14.16 -3.86 -6.66
CA GLY A 281 14.99 -4.75 -5.86
C GLY A 281 14.27 -5.85 -5.10
N TRP A 282 12.96 -5.81 -4.89
CA TRP A 282 12.26 -6.94 -4.28
C TRP A 282 12.42 -8.21 -5.13
N PRO A 283 12.72 -9.38 -4.53
CA PRO A 283 12.73 -9.69 -3.10
C PRO A 283 14.12 -9.68 -2.43
N ASP A 284 15.14 -9.11 -3.05
CA ASP A 284 16.55 -9.20 -2.63
C ASP A 284 17.15 -7.91 -2.04
N PHE A 285 16.41 -6.81 -2.07
CA PHE A 285 16.81 -5.52 -1.49
C PHE A 285 15.74 -4.99 -0.53
N SER A 286 16.19 -4.29 0.52
CA SER A 286 15.35 -3.63 1.53
C SER A 286 14.57 -2.44 0.95
N ALA A 287 13.70 -1.85 1.76
CA ALA A 287 13.05 -0.58 1.43
C ALA A 287 14.03 0.57 1.14
N ALA A 288 15.21 0.55 1.76
CA ALA A 288 16.29 1.50 1.49
C ALA A 288 17.14 1.15 0.26
N LEU A 289 16.75 0.11 -0.50
CA LEU A 289 17.46 -0.43 -1.65
C LEU A 289 18.86 -0.96 -1.28
N GLU A 290 19.02 -1.46 -0.06
CA GLU A 290 20.24 -2.12 0.42
C GLU A 290 20.11 -3.65 0.26
N PRO A 291 21.19 -4.36 -0.06
CA PRO A 291 21.12 -5.80 -0.30
C PRO A 291 20.79 -6.57 0.98
N LEU A 292 19.81 -7.46 0.91
CA LEU A 292 19.38 -8.29 2.05
C LEU A 292 20.41 -9.34 2.50
N THR A 293 21.57 -9.40 1.84
CA THR A 293 22.72 -10.18 2.31
C THR A 293 23.40 -9.59 3.54
N ASP A 294 23.08 -8.34 3.93
CA ASP A 294 23.58 -7.75 5.18
C ASP A 294 22.86 -8.35 6.40
N ALA A 295 23.64 -8.79 7.39
CA ALA A 295 23.16 -9.43 8.60
C ALA A 295 22.23 -8.53 9.46
N LYS A 296 22.20 -7.21 9.24
CA LYS A 296 21.24 -6.33 9.93
C LYS A 296 19.78 -6.66 9.62
N PHE A 297 19.51 -7.28 8.47
CA PHE A 297 18.17 -7.70 8.04
C PHE A 297 17.77 -9.09 8.52
N ASP A 298 18.69 -9.83 9.15
CA ASP A 298 18.40 -11.15 9.69
C ASP A 298 17.48 -11.08 10.92
N VAL A 299 16.68 -12.13 11.06
CA VAL A 299 15.84 -12.36 12.24
C VAL A 299 16.54 -13.31 13.22
N PRO A 300 16.13 -13.36 14.51
CA PRO A 300 16.63 -14.38 15.43
C PRO A 300 16.45 -15.81 14.88
N ASP A 301 17.39 -16.72 15.19
CA ASP A 301 17.37 -18.10 14.70
C ASP A 301 16.04 -18.84 14.93
N SER A 302 15.30 -18.49 15.99
CA SER A 302 13.99 -19.09 16.31
C SER A 302 12.89 -18.75 15.29
N LEU A 303 13.11 -17.74 14.45
CA LEU A 303 12.20 -17.33 13.38
C LEU A 303 12.75 -17.74 12.00
N GLN A 304 13.97 -18.25 11.91
CA GLN A 304 14.55 -18.72 10.65
C GLN A 304 14.17 -20.19 10.39
N VAL A 305 14.20 -20.57 9.12
CA VAL A 305 13.95 -21.94 8.68
C VAL A 305 15.18 -22.47 7.93
N PRO A 306 15.43 -23.79 7.92
CA PRO A 306 16.53 -24.36 7.14
C PRO A 306 16.38 -24.06 5.64
N VAL A 307 17.49 -23.64 5.01
CA VAL A 307 17.55 -23.32 3.58
C VAL A 307 18.48 -24.28 2.87
N TYR A 308 18.05 -24.83 1.74
CA TYR A 308 18.81 -25.77 0.93
C TYR A 308 19.06 -25.23 -0.48
N VAL A 309 20.22 -25.54 -1.03
CA VAL A 309 20.51 -25.40 -2.47
C VAL A 309 20.86 -26.79 -2.99
N GLY A 310 19.96 -27.39 -3.77
CA GLY A 310 20.01 -28.84 -3.98
C GLY A 310 19.90 -29.58 -2.64
N ASP A 311 20.80 -30.51 -2.38
CA ASP A 311 20.86 -31.27 -1.11
C ASP A 311 21.71 -30.60 -0.03
N GLU A 312 22.30 -29.42 -0.29
CA GLU A 312 23.23 -28.75 0.61
C GLU A 312 22.52 -27.73 1.52
N LEU A 313 22.55 -27.99 2.82
CA LEU A 313 22.11 -27.04 3.84
C LEU A 313 23.02 -25.80 3.84
N GLN A 314 22.40 -24.63 3.76
CA GLN A 314 23.08 -23.35 3.76
C GLN A 314 23.26 -22.82 5.19
N GLU A 315 24.25 -21.94 5.39
CA GLU A 315 24.36 -21.17 6.63
C GLU A 315 23.14 -20.23 6.77
N ASN A 316 22.75 -19.95 8.02
CA ASN A 316 21.68 -19.01 8.35
C ASN A 316 21.97 -17.63 7.73
N GLY A 317 20.91 -16.99 7.25
CA GLY A 317 20.97 -15.73 6.52
C GLY A 317 20.10 -15.72 5.26
N LEU A 318 19.64 -14.55 4.86
CA LEU A 318 18.68 -14.41 3.76
C LEU A 318 19.25 -14.84 2.41
N GLY A 319 20.44 -14.35 2.05
CA GLY A 319 21.03 -14.50 0.72
C GLY A 319 20.18 -13.88 -0.40
N PHE A 320 20.67 -13.89 -1.64
CA PHE A 320 19.85 -13.53 -2.80
C PHE A 320 19.08 -14.72 -3.35
N LEU A 321 17.83 -14.51 -3.75
CA LEU A 321 16.99 -15.48 -4.45
C LEU A 321 17.22 -15.42 -5.97
N ILE A 322 17.58 -14.25 -6.48
CA ILE A 322 17.84 -13.98 -7.88
C ILE A 322 19.35 -13.94 -8.13
N ASP A 323 19.79 -14.63 -9.18
CA ASP A 323 21.12 -14.40 -9.76
C ASP A 323 21.04 -13.13 -10.63
N HIS A 324 21.36 -11.98 -10.04
CA HIS A 324 21.23 -10.69 -10.71
C HIS A 324 22.08 -10.59 -11.98
N GLU A 325 23.31 -11.11 -11.96
CA GLU A 325 24.19 -11.08 -13.14
C GLU A 325 23.60 -11.92 -14.28
N ALA A 326 23.19 -13.15 -13.99
CA ALA A 326 22.59 -14.03 -14.99
C ALA A 326 21.22 -13.53 -15.48
N SER A 327 20.52 -12.75 -14.66
CA SER A 327 19.24 -12.09 -15.01
C SER A 327 19.43 -10.77 -15.76
N GLY A 328 20.66 -10.27 -15.89
CA GLY A 328 20.93 -8.95 -16.47
C GLY A 328 20.35 -7.80 -15.64
N LEU A 329 20.26 -7.98 -14.31
CA LEU A 329 19.81 -6.97 -13.36
C LEU A 329 21.03 -6.30 -12.72
N GLU A 330 21.01 -4.98 -12.70
CA GLU A 330 21.92 -4.17 -11.89
C GLU A 330 21.29 -3.93 -10.51
N PRO A 331 22.10 -3.71 -9.46
CA PRO A 331 21.57 -3.27 -8.16
C PRO A 331 20.66 -2.03 -8.33
N PRO A 332 19.54 -1.96 -7.60
CA PRO A 332 18.62 -0.84 -7.70
C PRO A 332 19.31 0.48 -7.32
N ASP A 333 18.94 1.55 -8.00
CA ASP A 333 19.51 2.89 -7.77
C ASP A 333 18.94 3.48 -6.48
N SER A 334 19.75 3.49 -5.41
CA SER A 334 19.35 4.02 -4.10
C SER A 334 18.97 5.51 -4.13
N SER A 335 19.36 6.28 -5.16
CA SER A 335 18.91 7.67 -5.32
C SER A 335 17.42 7.80 -5.66
N LEU A 336 16.77 6.69 -6.01
CA LEU A 336 15.32 6.63 -6.22
C LEU A 336 14.53 6.58 -4.91
N VAL A 337 15.17 6.37 -3.75
CA VAL A 337 14.49 6.52 -2.46
C VAL A 337 14.18 8.01 -2.25
N LEU A 338 12.89 8.35 -2.24
CA LEU A 338 12.45 9.71 -1.94
C LEU A 338 12.52 9.96 -0.43
N GLY A 339 11.99 9.03 0.38
CA GLY A 339 12.00 9.17 1.83
C GLY A 339 11.77 7.84 2.52
N LEU A 340 12.40 7.68 3.69
CA LEU A 340 12.28 6.51 4.54
C LEU A 340 11.36 6.81 5.71
N HIS A 341 10.38 5.95 5.92
CA HIS A 341 9.44 6.04 7.03
C HIS A 341 9.83 5.08 8.14
N ALA A 342 9.21 5.23 9.31
CA ALA A 342 9.39 4.27 10.39
C ALA A 342 8.97 2.86 9.92
N TYR A 343 9.78 1.85 10.23
CA TYR A 343 9.49 0.46 9.89
C TYR A 343 8.09 0.07 10.37
N GLN A 344 7.30 -0.56 9.49
CA GLN A 344 5.89 -0.94 9.71
C GLN A 344 4.90 0.20 9.91
N SER A 345 5.24 1.44 9.50
CA SER A 345 4.25 2.52 9.44
C SER A 345 3.18 2.30 8.37
N SER A 346 3.43 1.37 7.42
CA SER A 346 2.55 1.00 6.32
C SER A 346 2.10 2.21 5.50
N PRO A 347 3.00 2.89 4.76
CA PRO A 347 2.62 4.00 3.89
C PRO A 347 1.69 3.49 2.78
N THR A 348 0.51 4.08 2.67
CA THR A 348 -0.53 3.75 1.69
C THR A 348 -0.64 4.88 0.66
N LYS A 349 -1.83 5.29 0.23
CA LYS A 349 -1.96 6.27 -0.85
C LYS A 349 -1.45 7.66 -0.48
N LEU A 350 -1.09 8.39 -1.54
CA LEU A 350 -0.41 9.67 -1.46
C LEU A 350 -0.96 10.64 -2.50
N ASP A 351 -0.73 11.94 -2.27
CA ASP A 351 -1.00 12.98 -3.25
C ASP A 351 -0.06 14.18 -3.08
N ILE A 352 -0.04 15.05 -4.10
CA ILE A 352 0.89 16.18 -4.16
C ILE A 352 0.19 17.47 -3.78
N ALA A 353 0.76 18.21 -2.83
CA ALA A 353 0.18 19.46 -2.38
C ALA A 353 0.12 20.50 -3.52
N PRO A 354 -1.05 21.12 -3.75
CA PRO A 354 -1.24 22.10 -4.80
C PRO A 354 -0.56 23.43 -4.44
N LYS A 355 -0.43 24.31 -5.43
CA LYS A 355 0.14 25.67 -5.25
C LYS A 355 -0.54 26.49 -4.15
N SER A 356 -1.81 26.24 -3.85
CA SER A 356 -2.54 26.92 -2.78
C SER A 356 -2.00 26.63 -1.38
N TRP A 357 -1.15 25.61 -1.21
CA TRP A 357 -0.53 25.25 0.06
C TRP A 357 0.81 25.97 0.34
N GLY A 358 1.15 26.98 -0.46
CA GLY A 358 2.26 27.89 -0.17
C GLY A 358 3.60 27.18 -0.13
N GLU A 359 4.29 27.24 1.01
CA GLU A 359 5.61 26.62 1.19
C GLU A 359 5.59 25.09 1.05
N LEU A 360 4.45 24.46 1.30
CA LEU A 360 4.27 23.01 1.14
C LEU A 360 3.84 22.63 -0.29
N ALA A 361 3.69 23.57 -1.21
CA ALA A 361 3.36 23.24 -2.59
C ALA A 361 4.42 22.29 -3.20
N GLY A 362 3.95 21.27 -3.91
CA GLY A 362 4.79 20.22 -4.49
C GLY A 362 5.30 19.17 -3.49
N HIS A 363 5.04 19.32 -2.19
CA HIS A 363 5.38 18.29 -1.21
C HIS A 363 4.46 17.08 -1.37
N VAL A 364 4.99 15.90 -1.05
CA VAL A 364 4.26 14.63 -1.13
C VAL A 364 3.63 14.33 0.22
N PHE A 365 2.31 14.14 0.26
CA PHE A 365 1.60 13.74 1.47
C PHE A 365 1.17 12.29 1.38
N ILE A 366 1.45 11.50 2.41
CA ILE A 366 1.28 10.05 2.42
C ILE A 366 0.51 9.65 3.66
N ALA A 367 -0.54 8.85 3.49
CA ALA A 367 -1.20 8.18 4.61
C ALA A 367 -0.31 7.04 5.14
N GLU A 368 -0.18 6.91 6.46
CA GLU A 368 0.47 5.78 7.12
C GLU A 368 -0.58 5.02 7.94
N TRP A 369 -0.95 3.84 7.45
CA TRP A 369 -2.05 3.03 7.99
C TRP A 369 -1.73 2.40 9.36
N GLY A 370 -0.45 2.24 9.66
CA GLY A 370 0.08 1.68 10.91
C GLY A 370 0.28 0.17 10.88
N ASP A 371 0.62 -0.40 12.04
CA ASP A 371 1.07 -1.80 12.13
C ASP A 371 -0.06 -2.84 12.25
N LEU A 372 0.31 -4.10 12.06
CA LEU A 372 -0.46 -5.31 12.37
C LEU A 372 0.32 -6.25 13.32
N ALA A 373 1.16 -5.68 14.17
CA ALA A 373 1.90 -6.45 15.14
C ALA A 373 0.94 -7.11 16.16
N PRO A 374 1.26 -8.31 16.66
CA PRO A 374 2.50 -9.06 16.43
C PRO A 374 2.52 -9.96 15.17
N GLU A 375 1.44 -10.04 14.39
CA GLU A 375 1.33 -11.01 13.27
C GLU A 375 2.29 -10.70 12.12
N THR A 376 2.54 -9.42 11.84
CA THR A 376 3.52 -9.00 10.83
C THR A 376 4.92 -8.84 11.40
N ASN A 377 5.05 -8.59 12.71
CA ASN A 377 6.35 -8.53 13.38
C ASN A 377 6.22 -8.82 14.87
N PRO A 378 6.62 -10.02 15.31
CA PRO A 378 6.56 -10.39 16.72
C PRO A 378 7.65 -9.70 17.57
N LEU A 379 8.55 -8.92 16.96
CA LEU A 379 9.64 -8.22 17.63
C LEU A 379 9.31 -6.74 17.93
N GLN A 380 8.17 -6.23 17.45
CA GLN A 380 7.79 -4.83 17.57
C GLN A 380 6.94 -4.54 18.81
N ASP A 381 7.28 -3.47 19.52
CA ASP A 381 6.51 -2.95 20.66
C ASP A 381 6.05 -1.48 20.48
N GLU A 382 6.51 -0.79 19.44
CA GLU A 382 6.05 0.55 19.08
C GLU A 382 4.82 0.54 18.16
N LEU A 383 4.17 1.69 18.01
CA LEU A 383 3.00 1.90 17.14
C LEU A 383 3.34 2.88 16.00
N PRO A 384 4.17 2.45 15.02
CA PRO A 384 4.52 3.28 13.88
C PRO A 384 3.28 3.55 12.99
N GLY A 385 3.27 4.68 12.30
CA GLY A 385 2.16 5.09 11.43
C GLY A 385 1.01 5.75 12.19
N TYR A 386 -0.23 5.42 11.78
CA TYR A 386 -1.48 6.00 12.32
C TYR A 386 -1.56 7.53 12.15
N ARG A 387 -1.12 8.01 10.99
CA ARG A 387 -0.94 9.44 10.72
C ARG A 387 -0.86 9.72 9.22
N VAL A 388 -0.82 11.00 8.87
CA VAL A 388 -0.38 11.47 7.56
C VAL A 388 0.97 12.14 7.74
N VAL A 389 1.91 11.82 6.85
CA VAL A 389 3.23 12.45 6.79
C VAL A 389 3.37 13.31 5.53
N CYS A 390 4.32 14.22 5.56
CA CYS A 390 4.72 15.07 4.44
C CYS A 390 6.20 14.79 4.12
N ILE A 391 6.55 14.77 2.84
CA ILE A 391 7.91 14.67 2.34
C ILE A 391 8.20 15.86 1.44
N ASP A 392 9.24 16.62 1.79
CA ASP A 392 9.87 17.59 0.90
C ASP A 392 10.70 16.84 -0.16
N PRO A 393 10.35 16.90 -1.45
CA PRO A 393 11.11 16.22 -2.50
C PRO A 393 12.56 16.70 -2.61
N ALA A 394 12.88 17.93 -2.22
CA ALA A 394 14.25 18.42 -2.32
C ALA A 394 15.18 17.76 -1.29
N THR A 395 14.66 17.39 -0.12
CA THR A 395 15.47 16.89 1.01
C THR A 395 15.21 15.42 1.34
N GLY A 396 14.07 14.87 0.94
CA GLY A 396 13.64 13.51 1.26
C GLY A 396 13.25 13.30 2.72
N ARG A 397 13.10 14.39 3.48
CA ARG A 397 12.77 14.33 4.91
C ARG A 397 11.29 14.03 5.11
N VAL A 398 11.01 12.97 5.86
CA VAL A 398 9.64 12.58 6.25
C VAL A 398 9.27 13.24 7.57
N GLU A 399 8.17 14.00 7.61
CA GLU A 399 7.67 14.67 8.82
C GLU A 399 6.18 14.37 9.07
N PRO A 400 5.76 14.08 10.32
CA PRO A 400 4.34 13.99 10.67
C PRO A 400 3.57 15.28 10.39
N PHE A 401 2.38 15.17 9.82
CA PHE A 401 1.50 16.30 9.51
C PHE A 401 0.13 16.19 10.19
N VAL A 402 -0.59 15.07 10.04
CA VAL A 402 -1.83 14.80 10.79
C VAL A 402 -1.61 13.62 11.71
N PHE A 403 -1.68 13.79 13.02
CA PHE A 403 -1.44 12.70 13.98
C PHE A 403 -2.21 12.90 15.28
N ASN A 404 -2.41 11.83 16.05
CA ASN A 404 -2.99 11.92 17.38
C ASN A 404 -1.96 12.40 18.41
N ALA A 405 -2.42 13.10 19.45
CA ALA A 405 -1.55 13.59 20.52
C ALA A 405 -0.80 12.47 21.27
N GLN A 406 -1.34 11.26 21.34
CA GLN A 406 -0.61 10.06 21.74
C GLN A 406 -0.40 9.15 20.51
N PRO A 407 0.73 8.41 20.45
CA PRO A 407 0.98 7.46 19.37
C PRO A 407 -0.12 6.41 19.23
N GLY A 408 -0.39 6.01 17.99
CA GLY A 408 -1.35 4.97 17.67
C GLY A 408 -2.78 5.46 17.38
N PRO A 409 -3.69 4.51 17.10
CA PRO A 409 -5.05 4.79 16.68
C PRO A 409 -5.91 5.31 17.84
N ALA A 410 -6.89 6.15 17.55
CA ALA A 410 -7.74 6.79 18.55
C ALA A 410 -8.56 5.79 19.37
N SER A 411 -8.92 4.63 18.80
CA SER A 411 -9.63 3.55 19.50
C SER A 411 -8.82 2.88 20.62
N ARG A 412 -7.48 2.99 20.62
CA ARG A 412 -6.63 2.56 21.74
C ARG A 412 -6.56 3.61 22.86
N GLN A 413 -7.17 4.77 22.66
CA GLN A 413 -7.15 5.92 23.57
C GLN A 413 -8.55 6.30 24.06
N ASP A 414 -9.52 5.38 23.95
CA ASP A 414 -10.94 5.60 24.27
C ASP A 414 -11.58 6.81 23.54
N ALA A 415 -11.05 7.16 22.37
CA ALA A 415 -11.42 8.34 21.59
C ALA A 415 -11.92 8.00 20.17
N LEU A 416 -12.57 6.82 20.02
CA LEU A 416 -13.08 6.34 18.74
C LEU A 416 -13.96 7.39 18.05
N GLY A 417 -13.61 7.74 16.81
CA GLY A 417 -14.33 8.72 15.99
C GLY A 417 -14.02 10.19 16.32
N GLU A 418 -13.12 10.46 17.27
CA GLU A 418 -12.62 11.80 17.62
C GLU A 418 -11.17 12.03 17.17
N GLY A 419 -10.48 10.97 16.74
CA GLY A 419 -9.10 11.02 16.27
C GLY A 419 -8.87 10.13 15.06
N ILE A 420 -7.62 10.09 14.61
CA ILE A 420 -7.16 9.26 13.51
C ILE A 420 -7.15 7.79 13.96
N GLU A 421 -7.75 6.89 13.20
CA GLU A 421 -7.59 5.46 13.35
C GLU A 421 -6.48 5.00 12.42
N ARG A 422 -6.78 4.75 11.13
CA ARG A 422 -5.85 4.21 10.14
C ARG A 422 -6.03 4.91 8.78
N PRO A 423 -5.36 6.06 8.56
CA PRO A 423 -5.37 6.75 7.27
C PRO A 423 -4.97 5.79 6.16
N PHE A 424 -5.72 5.80 5.06
CA PHE A 424 -5.48 4.95 3.91
C PHE A 424 -5.29 5.77 2.63
N ASP A 425 -6.06 6.85 2.46
CA ASP A 425 -5.97 7.74 1.30
C ASP A 425 -5.75 9.19 1.71
N VAL A 426 -4.92 9.90 0.95
CA VAL A 426 -4.73 11.35 1.00
C VAL A 426 -4.97 11.86 -0.41
N LYS A 427 -5.84 12.85 -0.55
CA LYS A 427 -6.12 13.46 -1.86
C LYS A 427 -6.48 14.92 -1.74
N PHE A 428 -5.95 15.75 -2.63
CA PHE A 428 -6.34 17.15 -2.72
C PHE A 428 -7.57 17.31 -3.61
N GLY A 429 -8.61 17.94 -3.07
CA GLY A 429 -9.86 18.18 -3.76
C GLY A 429 -9.80 19.40 -4.70
N PRO A 430 -10.83 19.59 -5.54
CA PRO A 430 -10.95 20.75 -6.44
C PRO A 430 -11.05 22.10 -5.69
N ASP A 431 -11.43 22.06 -4.40
CA ASP A 431 -11.44 23.21 -3.50
C ASP A 431 -10.05 23.55 -2.92
N GLY A 432 -9.02 22.76 -3.25
CA GLY A 432 -7.67 22.90 -2.75
C GLY A 432 -7.46 22.40 -1.31
N ALA A 433 -8.48 21.79 -0.68
CA ALA A 433 -8.35 21.17 0.63
C ALA A 433 -7.74 19.77 0.50
N MET A 434 -7.05 19.32 1.55
CA MET A 434 -6.63 17.93 1.66
C MET A 434 -7.74 17.11 2.29
N TYR A 435 -8.04 15.96 1.71
CA TYR A 435 -8.95 14.98 2.28
C TYR A 435 -8.18 13.75 2.69
N VAL A 436 -8.51 13.22 3.87
CA VAL A 436 -7.93 11.98 4.41
C VAL A 436 -9.05 10.97 4.56
N VAL A 437 -8.94 9.85 3.87
CA VAL A 437 -9.79 8.68 4.09
C VAL A 437 -9.15 7.85 5.18
N ASP A 438 -9.85 7.76 6.30
CA ASP A 438 -9.48 6.92 7.42
C ASP A 438 -10.28 5.62 7.37
N TYR A 439 -9.57 4.50 7.19
CA TYR A 439 -10.15 3.15 7.06
C TYR A 439 -10.98 2.77 8.30
N GLY A 440 -10.62 3.31 9.47
CA GLY A 440 -11.23 2.98 10.75
C GLY A 440 -10.46 1.90 11.51
N VAL A 441 -11.18 1.16 12.34
CA VAL A 441 -10.57 0.25 13.32
C VAL A 441 -10.13 -1.06 12.66
N ALA A 442 -8.88 -1.45 12.90
CA ALA A 442 -8.39 -2.80 12.66
C ALA A 442 -7.63 -3.31 13.89
N ARG A 443 -8.02 -4.49 14.36
CA ARG A 443 -7.47 -5.15 15.55
C ARG A 443 -6.85 -6.49 15.17
N VAL A 444 -5.79 -6.85 15.88
CA VAL A 444 -5.20 -8.18 15.84
C VAL A 444 -5.76 -8.99 17.01
N ASN A 445 -6.27 -10.18 16.71
CA ASN A 445 -6.82 -11.14 17.66
C ASN A 445 -6.15 -12.51 17.47
N GLN A 446 -5.12 -12.79 18.27
CA GLN A 446 -4.33 -14.03 18.20
C GLN A 446 -5.15 -15.30 18.48
N ALA A 447 -6.26 -15.20 19.22
CA ALA A 447 -7.12 -16.36 19.47
C ALA A 447 -7.77 -16.90 18.18
N ARG A 448 -7.86 -16.08 17.12
CA ARG A 448 -8.28 -16.50 15.79
C ARG A 448 -7.20 -17.33 15.09
N THR A 449 -5.92 -16.93 15.22
CA THR A 449 -4.78 -17.70 14.71
C THR A 449 -4.75 -19.10 15.32
N GLU A 450 -4.96 -19.22 16.63
CA GLU A 450 -5.05 -20.51 17.34
C GLU A 450 -6.17 -21.42 16.82
N GLN A 451 -7.16 -20.85 16.12
CA GLN A 451 -8.29 -21.56 15.52
C GLN A 451 -8.14 -21.75 13.99
N GLY A 452 -6.98 -21.42 13.41
CA GLY A 452 -6.72 -21.50 11.97
C GLY A 452 -7.44 -20.43 11.15
N GLN A 453 -7.88 -19.34 11.78
CA GLN A 453 -8.54 -18.21 11.12
C GLN A 453 -7.58 -17.04 10.94
N VAL A 454 -7.91 -16.14 10.00
CA VAL A 454 -7.15 -14.89 9.83
C VAL A 454 -7.24 -14.05 11.12
N PRO A 455 -6.12 -13.52 11.65
CA PRO A 455 -6.06 -12.84 12.95
C PRO A 455 -6.73 -11.47 13.02
N TYR A 456 -7.27 -10.95 11.93
CA TYR A 456 -7.70 -9.56 11.86
C TYR A 456 -9.20 -9.40 12.12
N GLU A 457 -9.55 -8.39 12.91
CA GLU A 457 -10.91 -7.95 13.15
C GLU A 457 -11.08 -6.51 12.69
N PHE A 458 -12.02 -6.29 11.78
CA PHE A 458 -12.35 -4.98 11.24
C PHE A 458 -13.79 -4.63 11.62
N PRO A 459 -14.06 -3.90 12.71
CA PRO A 459 -15.41 -3.47 13.03
C PRO A 459 -15.95 -2.52 11.93
N PRO A 460 -17.09 -2.84 11.29
CA PRO A 460 -17.68 -1.97 10.27
C PRO A 460 -18.15 -0.65 10.88
N GLN A 461 -18.44 0.34 10.04
CA GLN A 461 -18.95 1.65 10.48
C GLN A 461 -18.01 2.43 11.43
N THR A 462 -16.71 2.26 11.27
CA THR A 462 -15.69 2.98 12.04
C THR A 462 -14.84 3.94 11.19
N GLY A 463 -14.95 3.88 9.86
CA GLY A 463 -14.22 4.74 8.94
C GLY A 463 -14.76 6.17 8.89
N THR A 464 -13.88 7.11 8.59
CA THR A 464 -14.15 8.56 8.59
C THR A 464 -13.44 9.23 7.42
N VAL A 465 -14.04 10.29 6.86
CA VAL A 465 -13.33 11.22 5.98
C VAL A 465 -13.10 12.54 6.71
N TRP A 466 -11.86 12.98 6.72
CA TRP A 466 -11.44 14.27 7.27
C TRP A 466 -11.09 15.23 6.15
N ARG A 467 -11.29 16.53 6.39
CA ARG A 467 -10.88 17.62 5.50
C ARG A 467 -9.97 18.57 6.25
N ILE A 468 -8.84 18.89 5.63
CA ILE A 468 -7.81 19.78 6.18
C ILE A 468 -7.66 20.97 5.25
N THR A 469 -7.69 22.17 5.82
CA THR A 469 -7.52 23.45 5.10
C THR A 469 -6.48 24.33 5.81
N PRO A 470 -5.76 25.19 5.08
CA PRO A 470 -5.05 26.29 5.69
C PRO A 470 -6.03 27.17 6.49
N SER A 471 -5.65 27.60 7.69
CA SER A 471 -6.44 28.49 8.53
C SER A 471 -6.31 29.94 8.04
N ASP A 472 -7.43 30.66 7.95
CA ASP A 472 -7.47 32.07 7.51
C ASP A 472 -6.65 33.03 8.40
N ASP A 473 -6.33 32.63 9.63
CA ASP A 473 -5.59 33.44 10.60
C ASP A 473 -4.09 33.60 10.26
N GLY A 474 -3.56 32.88 9.26
CA GLY A 474 -2.17 32.99 8.81
C GLY A 474 -1.89 34.06 7.75
N ASN A 475 -2.94 34.67 7.18
CA ASN A 475 -2.81 35.57 6.02
C ASN A 475 -2.83 37.07 6.38
N ASP A 476 -2.88 37.43 7.67
CA ASP A 476 -2.77 38.82 8.12
C ASP A 476 -1.41 39.13 8.77
N LEU A 477 -0.34 38.94 8.00
CA LEU A 477 0.91 39.67 8.21
C LEU A 477 1.03 40.77 7.15
N SER A 478 -0.03 41.56 7.01
CA SER A 478 0.01 42.81 6.26
C SER A 478 0.20 44.00 7.22
N VAL A 479 1.46 44.42 7.33
CA VAL A 479 1.89 45.81 7.64
C VAL A 479 1.22 46.49 8.85
N GLU A 480 1.83 46.37 10.03
CA GLU A 480 1.74 47.44 11.03
C GLU A 480 3.10 47.81 11.64
N GLY A 481 3.47 49.08 11.44
CA GLY A 481 4.05 49.89 12.51
C GLY A 481 5.56 49.88 12.70
N THR A 482 6.29 50.60 11.85
CA THR A 482 7.61 51.15 12.21
C THR A 482 7.52 51.91 13.55
N PRO A 483 8.29 51.58 14.60
CA PRO A 483 8.31 52.38 15.81
C PRO A 483 9.01 53.71 15.56
N ALA A 484 8.30 54.81 15.81
CA ALA A 484 8.82 56.16 15.77
C ALA A 484 10.00 56.34 16.73
N ALA A 485 11.09 56.92 16.22
CA ALA A 485 12.24 57.36 17.01
C ALA A 485 11.81 58.44 18.01
N MET A 486 11.95 58.15 19.31
CA MET A 486 11.88 59.15 20.37
C MET A 486 13.20 59.91 20.45
N ALA A 487 13.17 61.17 20.03
CA ALA A 487 14.23 62.14 20.25
C ALA A 487 14.38 62.44 21.75
N SER A 488 15.58 62.23 22.27
CA SER A 488 16.01 62.71 23.58
C SER A 488 16.35 64.20 23.48
N THR A 489 15.65 65.04 24.24
CA THR A 489 16.08 66.39 24.60
C THR A 489 16.62 66.38 26.04
N ALA A 490 17.91 66.72 26.12
CA ALA A 490 18.72 67.22 27.24
C ALA A 490 18.06 67.52 28.60
N THR A 491 18.70 67.02 29.67
CA THR A 491 19.53 67.83 30.60
C THR A 491 20.57 66.96 31.27
#